data_AF-A0AA51L1G1-F1
#
_entry.id   AF-A0AA51L1G1-F1
#
_cell.length_a   1.000
_cell.length_b   1.000
_cell.length_c   1.000
_cell.angle_alpha   90.00
_cell.angle_beta   90.00
_cell.angle_gamma   90.00
#
_symmetry.space_group_name_H-M   'P 1'
#
loop_
_entity.id
_entity.type
_entity.pdbx_description
1 polymer ?
#
loop_
_entity_poly.entity_id
_entity_poly.type
_entity_poly.pdbx_seq_one_letter_code
_entity_poly.pdbx_strand_id
1 'polypeptide(L)'
;MAKDKANGFVEFFKKETNRYTAPIQMPKNIPNSACERCHNIGTREVTPSGDLIIPHNKHLAKDIKCIQCHSGVAHGKIAERKVTFKSDYDKWDDTLGKSLMSDVKFTSPKMETCIECHEARDVSTACKTCHTTGMEPKSHKKENFKFQTHGKSAKKDVKQCHSCHQYMSETEIKGMEEVPASQQFLANGTIKDKSHSAQEYAKENSFCKKCHTQRPPSHGKSFVSGDGPIAKHSTEKCLTCHDYQKTGFNKITNITCSGCHPASHAEKNFRATHPIALPAGQKPVEMCYTCHYKPKCTSCHKQ
;
A
#
# COMPACT_ATOMS: atom_id res chain seq x y z
N MET A 1 22.10 -24.97 -28.04
CA MET A 1 22.84 -24.86 -29.33
C MET A 1 22.22 -23.85 -30.29
N ALA A 2 20.98 -24.02 -30.80
CA ALA A 2 20.38 -23.07 -31.75
C ALA A 2 19.82 -21.78 -31.10
N LYS A 3 19.27 -21.90 -29.87
CA LYS A 3 18.71 -20.76 -29.11
C LYS A 3 19.78 -19.80 -28.60
N ASP A 4 20.94 -20.33 -28.24
CA ASP A 4 22.08 -19.55 -27.72
C ASP A 4 22.76 -18.74 -28.84
N LYS A 5 22.85 -19.31 -30.06
CA LYS A 5 23.33 -18.60 -31.25
C LYS A 5 22.35 -17.52 -31.73
N ALA A 6 21.04 -17.77 -31.64
CA ALA A 6 20.02 -16.77 -31.94
C ALA A 6 20.04 -15.59 -30.95
N ASN A 7 20.21 -15.87 -29.65
CA ASN A 7 20.37 -14.82 -28.63
C ASN A 7 21.66 -14.02 -28.83
N GLY A 8 22.77 -14.67 -29.22
CA GLY A 8 24.03 -14.00 -29.54
C GLY A 8 23.94 -13.07 -30.76
N PHE A 9 23.17 -13.46 -31.79
CA PHE A 9 22.93 -12.63 -32.97
C PHE A 9 22.05 -11.41 -32.67
N VAL A 10 21.05 -11.58 -31.80
CA VAL A 10 20.18 -10.48 -31.33
C VAL A 10 20.95 -9.47 -30.47
N GLU A 11 21.82 -9.95 -29.56
CA GLU A 11 22.71 -9.10 -28.77
C GLU A 11 23.71 -8.33 -29.65
N PHE A 12 24.30 -9.00 -30.65
CA PHE A 12 25.20 -8.37 -31.62
C PHE A 12 24.49 -7.29 -32.46
N PHE A 13 23.29 -7.57 -32.97
CA PHE A 13 22.52 -6.61 -33.76
C PHE A 13 22.08 -5.37 -32.94
N LYS A 14 21.78 -5.54 -31.64
CA LYS A 14 21.49 -4.43 -30.71
C LYS A 14 22.73 -3.58 -30.43
N LYS A 15 23.91 -4.21 -30.36
CA LYS A 15 25.21 -3.53 -30.18
C LYS A 15 25.55 -2.65 -31.39
N GLU A 16 25.37 -3.17 -32.59
CA GLU A 16 25.73 -2.48 -33.83
C GLU A 16 24.74 -1.38 -34.23
N THR A 17 23.47 -1.52 -33.87
CA THR A 17 22.43 -0.51 -34.15
C THR A 17 22.30 0.56 -33.06
N ASN A 18 23.10 0.47 -31.98
CA ASN A 18 23.00 1.33 -30.79
C ASN A 18 21.62 1.33 -30.10
N ARG A 19 20.73 0.41 -30.46
CA ARG A 19 19.38 0.27 -29.92
C ARG A 19 19.37 -0.70 -28.75
N TYR A 20 20.05 -0.35 -27.66
CA TYR A 20 19.83 -1.00 -26.38
C TYR A 20 18.53 -0.47 -25.77
N THR A 21 17.46 -1.26 -25.92
CA THR A 21 16.16 -1.03 -25.28
C THR A 21 16.11 -1.54 -23.84
N ALA A 22 17.25 -1.83 -23.21
CA ALA A 22 17.33 -2.28 -21.83
C ALA A 22 17.86 -1.14 -20.93
N PRO A 23 17.37 -1.02 -19.67
CA PRO A 23 17.91 -0.06 -18.72
C PRO A 23 19.39 -0.36 -18.45
N ILE A 24 20.23 0.66 -18.45
CA ILE A 24 21.63 0.51 -18.02
C ILE A 24 21.66 0.32 -16.52
N GLN A 25 22.32 -0.76 -16.09
CA GLN A 25 22.47 -1.14 -14.71
C GLN A 25 23.96 -1.21 -14.34
N MET A 26 24.23 -1.01 -13.05
CA MET A 26 25.58 -1.11 -12.52
C MET A 26 26.02 -2.59 -12.51
N PRO A 27 27.12 -2.96 -13.19
CA PRO A 27 27.47 -4.37 -13.39
C PRO A 27 28.09 -5.01 -12.15
N LYS A 28 28.64 -4.21 -11.23
CA LYS A 28 29.30 -4.67 -10.01
C LYS A 28 29.03 -3.71 -8.87
N ASN A 29 28.95 -4.25 -7.66
CA ASN A 29 28.86 -3.47 -6.44
C ASN A 29 30.08 -2.56 -6.27
N ILE A 30 29.83 -1.32 -5.84
CA ILE A 30 30.89 -0.37 -5.48
C ILE A 30 31.45 -0.76 -4.11
N PRO A 31 32.77 -0.97 -3.97
CA PRO A 31 33.38 -1.30 -2.69
C PRO A 31 33.38 -0.09 -1.74
N ASN A 32 33.36 -0.34 -0.42
CA ASN A 32 33.41 0.71 0.60
C ASN A 32 34.62 1.64 0.44
N SER A 33 35.77 1.09 0.03
CA SER A 33 37.00 1.86 -0.21
C SER A 33 36.80 3.01 -1.20
N ALA A 34 35.88 2.87 -2.16
CA ALA A 34 35.59 3.95 -3.11
C ALA A 34 34.99 5.19 -2.41
N CYS A 35 34.15 4.97 -1.40
CA CYS A 35 33.50 6.00 -0.59
C CYS A 35 34.43 6.53 0.50
N GLU A 36 35.16 5.63 1.17
CA GLU A 36 36.04 5.94 2.31
C GLU A 36 37.26 6.78 1.93
N ARG A 37 37.63 6.82 0.63
CA ARG A 37 38.61 7.78 0.11
C ARG A 37 38.29 9.24 0.47
N CYS A 38 37.00 9.57 0.58
CA CYS A 38 36.54 10.91 0.94
C CYS A 38 35.71 10.93 2.24
N HIS A 39 35.04 9.83 2.60
CA HIS A 39 34.18 9.73 3.78
C HIS A 39 34.83 8.90 4.89
N ASN A 40 35.52 9.56 5.81
CA ASN A 40 36.07 8.87 6.99
C ASN A 40 34.99 8.70 8.08
N ILE A 41 34.41 7.50 8.16
CA ILE A 41 33.38 7.13 9.15
C ILE A 41 33.98 6.85 10.54
N GLY A 42 35.28 6.57 10.63
CA GLY A 42 35.97 6.32 11.90
C GLY A 42 36.15 7.58 12.74
N THR A 43 36.20 8.75 12.10
CA THR A 43 36.40 10.05 12.79
C THR A 43 35.17 10.96 12.75
N ARG A 44 34.12 10.58 12.00
CA ARG A 44 32.94 11.41 11.81
C ARG A 44 31.71 10.72 12.38
N GLU A 45 31.11 11.32 13.39
CA GLU A 45 29.74 10.98 13.76
C GLU A 45 28.80 11.51 12.67
N VAL A 46 28.32 10.60 11.84
CA VAL A 46 27.28 10.88 10.85
C VAL A 46 25.99 10.22 11.30
N THR A 47 25.07 11.01 11.82
CA THR A 47 23.66 10.62 11.90
C THR A 47 23.00 10.94 10.57
N PRO A 48 22.17 10.04 10.02
CA PRO A 48 21.27 10.39 8.93
C PRO A 48 20.44 11.61 9.32
N SER A 49 20.03 12.41 8.34
CA SER A 49 19.09 13.50 8.54
C SER A 49 17.81 12.97 9.21
N GLY A 50 17.34 13.64 10.27
CA GLY A 50 16.05 13.32 10.91
C GLY A 50 16.20 12.64 12.27
N ASP A 51 15.38 11.62 12.53
CA ASP A 51 15.19 11.03 13.85
C ASP A 51 15.82 9.64 14.02
N LEU A 52 16.65 9.20 13.07
CA LEU A 52 17.22 7.85 13.02
C LEU A 52 18.55 7.70 13.78
N ILE A 53 18.66 6.60 14.52
CA ILE A 53 19.83 6.13 15.27
C ILE A 53 20.53 5.06 14.41
N ILE A 54 21.57 5.46 13.68
CA ILE A 54 22.37 4.53 12.86
C ILE A 54 23.84 4.56 13.30
N PRO A 55 24.26 3.64 14.20
CA PRO A 55 25.65 3.52 14.60
C PRO A 55 26.46 2.86 13.46
N HIS A 56 27.03 3.67 12.57
CA HIS A 56 27.74 3.20 11.37
C HIS A 56 28.88 2.22 11.71
N ASN A 57 29.63 2.47 12.79
CA ASN A 57 30.68 1.58 13.27
C ASN A 57 30.19 0.16 13.56
N LYS A 58 29.01 0.01 14.18
CA LYS A 58 28.41 -1.30 14.48
C LYS A 58 28.00 -2.03 13.19
N HIS A 59 27.51 -1.29 12.19
CA HIS A 59 27.13 -1.87 10.91
C HIS A 59 28.36 -2.30 10.10
N LEU A 60 29.40 -1.45 10.04
CA LEU A 60 30.66 -1.77 9.36
C LEU A 60 31.36 -2.98 10.00
N ALA A 61 31.35 -3.10 11.34
CA ALA A 61 31.88 -4.26 12.06
C ALA A 61 31.15 -5.58 11.74
N LYS A 62 29.95 -5.51 11.15
CA LYS A 62 29.18 -6.66 10.64
C LYS A 62 29.27 -6.82 9.12
N ASP A 63 30.29 -6.21 8.51
CA ASP A 63 30.59 -6.23 7.08
C ASP A 63 29.47 -5.67 6.18
N ILE A 64 28.61 -4.79 6.73
CA ILE A 64 27.58 -4.11 5.94
C ILE A 64 28.23 -3.07 5.03
N LYS A 65 27.99 -3.18 3.72
CA LYS A 65 28.59 -2.30 2.71
C LYS A 65 27.82 -0.99 2.57
N CYS A 66 28.52 0.10 2.24
CA CYS A 66 27.93 1.44 2.12
C CYS A 66 26.73 1.46 1.16
N ILE A 67 26.85 0.78 0.03
CA ILE A 67 25.80 0.74 -1.00
C ILE A 67 24.55 -0.04 -0.61
N GLN A 68 24.58 -0.84 0.47
CA GLN A 68 23.39 -1.57 0.93
C GLN A 68 22.34 -0.61 1.50
N CYS A 69 22.78 0.53 2.03
CA CYS A 69 21.88 1.59 2.50
C CYS A 69 21.90 2.80 1.56
N HIS A 70 23.05 3.15 0.99
CA HIS A 70 23.25 4.33 0.14
C HIS A 70 23.14 4.03 -1.37
N SER A 71 22.34 3.04 -1.77
CA SER A 71 22.21 2.63 -3.19
C SER A 71 21.65 3.75 -4.09
N GLY A 72 20.95 4.73 -3.52
CA GLY A 72 20.31 5.84 -4.22
C GLY A 72 21.06 7.17 -4.17
N VAL A 73 22.17 7.27 -3.44
CA VAL A 73 22.79 8.57 -3.10
C VAL A 73 23.30 9.35 -4.32
N ALA A 74 23.82 8.65 -5.32
CA ALA A 74 24.41 9.29 -6.50
C ALA A 74 23.38 9.53 -7.62
N HIS A 75 22.50 8.57 -7.85
CA HIS A 75 21.62 8.57 -9.03
C HIS A 75 20.16 8.27 -8.71
N GLY A 76 19.71 8.34 -7.46
CA GLY A 76 18.27 8.30 -7.12
C GLY A 76 17.54 7.10 -7.71
N LYS A 77 18.21 5.94 -7.75
CA LYS A 77 17.67 4.66 -8.27
C LYS A 77 17.08 4.75 -9.69
N ILE A 78 17.64 5.59 -10.56
CA ILE A 78 17.14 5.83 -11.93
C ILE A 78 17.02 4.56 -12.80
N ALA A 79 17.87 3.56 -12.55
CA ALA A 79 17.78 2.28 -13.25
C ALA A 79 16.55 1.46 -12.81
N GLU A 80 16.26 1.40 -11.52
CA GLU A 80 15.04 0.77 -10.97
C GLU A 80 13.78 1.50 -11.45
N ARG A 81 13.90 2.81 -11.66
CA ARG A 81 12.84 3.69 -12.18
C ARG A 81 12.68 3.61 -13.70
N LYS A 82 13.51 2.82 -14.40
CA LYS A 82 13.46 2.61 -15.86
C LYS A 82 13.58 3.92 -16.65
N VAL A 83 14.48 4.82 -16.23
CA VAL A 83 14.76 6.07 -16.96
C VAL A 83 16.19 6.11 -17.54
N THR A 84 16.85 4.96 -17.64
CA THR A 84 18.23 4.83 -18.16
C THR A 84 18.29 4.15 -19.54
N PHE A 85 17.24 4.27 -20.34
CA PHE A 85 17.22 3.74 -21.70
C PHE A 85 18.07 4.62 -22.62
N LYS A 86 18.90 3.98 -23.46
CA LYS A 86 19.74 4.69 -24.42
C LYS A 86 18.95 5.53 -25.41
N SER A 87 17.73 5.09 -25.76
CA SER A 87 16.81 5.82 -26.63
C SER A 87 16.32 7.16 -26.06
N ASP A 88 16.48 7.38 -24.76
CA ASP A 88 15.96 8.56 -24.06
C ASP A 88 17.08 9.51 -23.58
N TYR A 89 18.32 9.30 -24.03
CA TYR A 89 19.48 10.10 -23.60
C TYR A 89 19.35 11.58 -23.95
N ASP A 90 18.77 11.90 -25.11
CA ASP A 90 18.56 13.29 -25.52
C ASP A 90 17.56 14.04 -24.63
N LYS A 91 16.79 13.31 -23.81
CA LYS A 91 15.88 13.89 -22.81
C LYS A 91 16.58 14.21 -21.49
N TRP A 92 17.81 13.75 -21.28
CA TRP A 92 18.57 14.00 -20.05
C TRP A 92 19.29 15.34 -20.10
N ASP A 93 18.89 16.24 -19.22
CA ASP A 93 19.56 17.49 -18.94
C ASP A 93 19.71 17.70 -17.42
N ASP A 94 20.38 18.78 -17.02
CA ASP A 94 20.59 19.14 -15.61
C ASP A 94 19.27 19.34 -14.85
N THR A 95 18.22 19.82 -15.53
CA THR A 95 16.90 20.09 -14.94
C THR A 95 16.22 18.78 -14.58
N LEU A 96 16.19 17.82 -15.51
CA LEU A 96 15.67 16.49 -15.29
C LEU A 96 16.49 15.76 -14.23
N GLY A 97 17.82 15.83 -14.28
CA GLY A 97 18.70 15.24 -13.27
C GLY A 97 18.38 15.72 -11.86
N LYS A 98 18.25 17.05 -11.67
CA LYS A 98 17.86 17.65 -10.38
C LYS A 98 16.46 17.21 -9.95
N SER A 99 15.50 17.19 -10.86
CA SER A 99 14.12 16.74 -10.59
C SER A 99 14.06 15.27 -10.16
N LEU A 100 14.85 14.39 -10.78
CA LEU A 100 14.88 12.98 -10.44
C LEU A 100 15.58 12.72 -9.09
N MET A 101 16.51 13.59 -8.67
CA MET A 101 17.23 13.51 -7.38
C MET A 101 16.51 14.21 -6.22
N SER A 102 15.57 15.11 -6.49
CA SER A 102 14.87 15.88 -5.45
C SER A 102 13.89 15.04 -4.62
N ASP A 103 13.43 13.92 -5.17
CA ASP A 103 12.54 13.00 -4.48
C ASP A 103 13.33 12.11 -3.50
N VAL A 104 13.26 12.50 -2.23
CA VAL A 104 13.99 11.91 -1.10
C VAL A 104 13.74 10.40 -0.98
N LYS A 105 12.60 9.89 -1.46
CA LYS A 105 12.27 8.45 -1.39
C LYS A 105 13.17 7.56 -2.24
N PHE A 106 13.89 8.14 -3.21
CA PHE A 106 14.84 7.40 -4.05
C PHE A 106 16.29 7.62 -3.67
N THR A 107 16.59 8.64 -2.87
CA THR A 107 17.95 8.96 -2.41
C THR A 107 18.19 8.51 -0.97
N SER A 108 17.13 8.34 -0.19
CA SER A 108 17.19 7.81 1.18
C SER A 108 16.92 6.30 1.24
N PRO A 109 17.47 5.58 2.24
CA PRO A 109 17.12 4.20 2.49
C PRO A 109 15.63 4.07 2.80
N LYS A 110 15.00 2.99 2.33
CA LYS A 110 13.64 2.63 2.76
C LYS A 110 13.69 1.93 4.11
N MET A 111 12.67 2.12 4.95
CA MET A 111 12.56 1.39 6.21
C MET A 111 12.56 -0.13 6.00
N GLU A 112 11.93 -0.62 4.93
CA GLU A 112 11.98 -2.00 4.46
C GLU A 112 13.41 -2.56 4.42
N THR A 113 14.37 -1.81 3.84
CA THR A 113 15.78 -2.23 3.77
C THR A 113 16.39 -2.45 5.15
N CYS A 114 16.00 -1.64 6.14
CA CYS A 114 16.47 -1.79 7.52
C CYS A 114 15.79 -3.00 8.19
N ILE A 115 14.46 -3.10 8.09
CA ILE A 115 13.66 -4.11 8.75
C ILE A 115 14.00 -5.51 8.23
N GLU A 116 14.03 -5.73 6.91
CA GLU A 116 14.38 -7.04 6.33
C GLU A 116 15.75 -7.51 6.79
N CYS A 117 16.74 -6.61 6.81
CA CYS A 117 18.09 -6.92 7.26
C CYS A 117 18.14 -7.22 8.76
N HIS A 118 17.38 -6.49 9.57
CA HIS A 118 17.28 -6.70 11.01
C HIS A 118 16.58 -8.02 11.33
N GLU A 119 15.46 -8.33 10.68
CA GLU A 119 14.75 -9.60 10.81
C GLU A 119 15.65 -10.78 10.42
N ALA A 120 16.32 -10.70 9.27
CA ALA A 120 17.23 -11.74 8.80
C ALA A 120 18.44 -11.97 9.72
N ARG A 121 18.77 -11.00 10.59
CA ARG A 121 19.89 -11.04 11.52
C ARG A 121 19.46 -11.13 12.99
N ASP A 122 18.17 -11.32 13.25
CA ASP A 122 17.58 -11.35 14.59
C ASP A 122 17.94 -10.12 15.45
N VAL A 123 17.92 -8.94 14.82
CA VAL A 123 18.11 -7.64 15.46
C VAL A 123 16.75 -7.00 15.68
N SER A 124 16.59 -6.28 16.80
CA SER A 124 15.34 -5.59 17.13
C SER A 124 14.84 -4.70 15.98
N THR A 125 13.56 -4.88 15.66
CA THR A 125 12.77 -4.05 14.73
C THR A 125 11.83 -3.09 15.47
N ALA A 126 11.94 -3.00 16.80
CA ALA A 126 11.14 -2.07 17.58
C ALA A 126 11.43 -0.62 17.15
N CYS A 127 10.38 0.19 17.00
CA CYS A 127 10.50 1.56 16.46
C CYS A 127 11.55 2.40 17.19
N LYS A 128 11.61 2.31 18.53
CA LYS A 128 12.57 3.03 19.39
C LYS A 128 14.04 2.61 19.22
N THR A 129 14.29 1.45 18.60
CA THR A 129 15.65 1.01 18.27
C THR A 129 16.25 1.92 17.21
N CYS A 130 15.44 2.39 16.27
CA CYS A 130 15.86 3.24 15.18
C CYS A 130 15.43 4.70 15.39
N HIS A 131 14.24 4.98 15.90
CA HIS A 131 13.69 6.32 15.99
C HIS A 131 13.85 6.92 17.38
N THR A 132 14.55 8.04 17.48
CA THR A 132 14.77 8.82 18.72
C THR A 132 13.47 9.32 19.34
N THR A 133 12.44 9.59 18.53
CA THR A 133 11.16 10.16 18.99
C THR A 133 10.10 9.10 19.33
N GLY A 134 10.36 7.82 19.02
CA GLY A 134 9.40 6.73 19.20
C GLY A 134 8.27 6.66 18.17
N MET A 135 8.22 7.58 17.19
CA MET A 135 7.28 7.60 16.05
C MET A 135 5.78 7.70 16.36
N GLU A 136 5.38 7.74 17.63
CA GLU A 136 3.97 7.89 18.02
C GLU A 136 3.52 9.36 17.91
N PRO A 137 2.59 9.69 16.98
CA PRO A 137 2.12 11.06 16.84
C PRO A 137 1.35 11.52 18.08
N LYS A 138 1.43 12.82 18.42
CA LYS A 138 0.69 13.41 19.56
C LYS A 138 -0.82 13.13 19.53
N SER A 139 -1.40 12.94 18.34
CA SER A 139 -2.81 12.58 18.19
C SER A 139 -3.15 11.21 18.78
N HIS A 140 -2.22 10.26 18.77
CA HIS A 140 -2.43 8.88 19.25
C HIS A 140 -2.50 8.81 20.77
N LYS A 141 -1.88 9.78 21.45
CA LYS A 141 -1.87 9.90 22.92
C LYS A 141 -3.16 10.47 23.49
N LYS A 142 -4.09 10.93 22.64
CA LYS A 142 -5.37 11.48 23.09
C LYS A 142 -6.35 10.34 23.37
N GLU A 143 -7.02 10.37 24.51
CA GLU A 143 -8.00 9.35 24.91
C GLU A 143 -9.13 9.16 23.88
N ASN A 144 -9.56 10.26 23.23
CA ASN A 144 -10.60 10.22 22.22
C ASN A 144 -10.13 9.71 20.85
N PHE A 145 -8.84 9.42 20.67
CA PHE A 145 -8.31 8.92 19.41
C PHE A 145 -8.99 7.62 19.02
N LYS A 146 -8.83 6.58 19.85
CA LYS A 146 -9.34 5.24 19.59
C LYS A 146 -10.82 5.21 19.23
N PHE A 147 -11.65 5.96 19.95
CA PHE A 147 -13.11 5.83 19.90
C PHE A 147 -13.83 6.91 19.08
N GLN A 148 -13.22 8.05 18.78
CA GLN A 148 -13.92 9.17 18.14
C GLN A 148 -13.23 9.70 16.89
N THR A 149 -11.89 9.77 16.88
CA THR A 149 -11.16 10.47 15.82
C THR A 149 -10.37 9.55 14.90
N HIS A 150 -9.85 8.40 15.36
CA HIS A 150 -9.00 7.54 14.52
C HIS A 150 -9.73 7.07 13.25
N GLY A 151 -10.97 6.62 13.36
CA GLY A 151 -11.74 6.14 12.20
C GLY A 151 -12.04 7.26 11.19
N LYS A 152 -12.28 8.49 11.68
CA LYS A 152 -12.50 9.67 10.81
C LYS A 152 -11.21 10.05 10.09
N SER A 153 -10.07 10.01 10.79
CA SER A 153 -8.76 10.26 10.20
C SER A 153 -8.40 9.20 9.16
N ALA A 154 -8.61 7.92 9.47
CA ALA A 154 -8.35 6.82 8.55
C ALA A 154 -9.19 6.91 7.27
N LYS A 155 -10.48 7.28 7.39
CA LYS A 155 -11.36 7.52 6.23
C LYS A 155 -10.86 8.68 5.35
N LYS A 156 -10.21 9.68 5.94
CA LYS A 156 -9.68 10.83 5.20
C LYS A 156 -8.43 10.45 4.41
N ASP A 157 -7.48 9.75 5.04
CA ASP A 157 -6.23 9.35 4.41
C ASP A 157 -5.61 8.13 5.10
N VAL A 158 -5.95 6.94 4.60
CA VAL A 158 -5.37 5.69 5.09
C VAL A 158 -3.94 5.47 4.58
N LYS A 159 -3.51 6.12 3.49
CA LYS A 159 -2.14 6.02 2.97
C LYS A 159 -1.14 6.63 3.97
N GLN A 160 -1.51 7.74 4.61
CA GLN A 160 -0.72 8.30 5.71
C GLN A 160 -0.55 7.29 6.86
N CYS A 161 -1.60 6.56 7.23
CA CYS A 161 -1.51 5.51 8.26
C CYS A 161 -0.62 4.35 7.80
N HIS A 162 -0.76 3.93 6.54
CA HIS A 162 0.02 2.85 5.94
C HIS A 162 1.51 3.13 5.97
N SER A 163 1.94 4.39 5.78
CA SER A 163 3.36 4.77 5.79
C SER A 163 4.14 4.23 7.01
N CYS A 164 3.49 4.14 8.17
CA CYS A 164 4.07 3.63 9.41
C CYS A 164 3.53 2.24 9.79
N HIS A 165 2.21 2.01 9.65
CA HIS A 165 1.57 0.78 10.13
C HIS A 165 1.73 -0.42 9.18
N GLN A 166 2.28 -0.24 7.98
CA GLN A 166 2.62 -1.36 7.09
C GLN A 166 3.61 -2.34 7.74
N TYR A 167 4.60 -1.82 8.46
CA TYR A 167 5.66 -2.63 9.10
C TYR A 167 5.22 -3.31 10.39
N MET A 168 4.02 -2.98 10.90
CA MET A 168 3.42 -3.68 12.04
C MET A 168 2.57 -4.87 11.60
N SER A 169 2.34 -5.02 10.29
CA SER A 169 1.59 -6.13 9.73
C SER A 169 2.51 -7.31 9.44
N GLU A 170 2.12 -8.50 9.85
CA GLU A 170 2.73 -9.79 9.50
C GLU A 170 2.72 -10.09 7.99
N THR A 171 1.89 -9.39 7.21
CA THR A 171 1.81 -9.55 5.76
C THR A 171 1.82 -8.20 5.07
N GLU A 172 2.54 -8.13 3.94
CA GLU A 172 2.53 -6.99 3.02
C GLU A 172 1.11 -6.69 2.50
N ILE A 173 0.76 -5.41 2.43
CA ILE A 173 -0.53 -4.93 1.93
C ILE A 173 -0.29 -4.25 0.59
N LYS A 174 -0.62 -4.96 -0.49
CA LYS A 174 -0.40 -4.51 -1.87
C LYS A 174 -1.46 -3.51 -2.31
N GLY A 175 -1.17 -2.62 -3.25
CA GLY A 175 -2.15 -1.63 -3.74
C GLY A 175 -2.26 -0.40 -2.83
N MET A 176 -1.22 -0.13 -2.04
CA MET A 176 -1.04 1.09 -1.26
C MET A 176 0.19 1.88 -1.71
N GLU A 177 0.88 1.40 -2.75
CA GLU A 177 2.10 2.01 -3.28
C GLU A 177 1.78 3.33 -3.97
N GLU A 178 2.63 4.33 -3.75
CA GLU A 178 2.55 5.57 -4.53
C GLU A 178 2.84 5.28 -6.01
N VAL A 179 2.12 5.96 -6.89
CA VAL A 179 2.44 5.93 -8.32
C VAL A 179 3.80 6.61 -8.51
N PRO A 180 4.82 5.90 -9.04
CA PRO A 180 6.14 6.49 -9.21
C PRO A 180 6.11 7.67 -10.18
N ALA A 181 6.92 8.70 -9.93
CA ALA A 181 7.15 9.80 -10.89
C ALA A 181 7.63 9.28 -12.26
N SER A 182 8.31 8.13 -12.30
CA SER A 182 8.66 7.47 -13.56
C SER A 182 7.46 6.91 -14.31
N GLN A 183 6.39 6.50 -13.61
CA GLN A 183 5.16 6.05 -14.24
C GLN A 183 4.36 7.25 -14.78
N GLN A 184 4.42 8.41 -14.13
CA GLN A 184 3.95 9.68 -14.71
C GLN A 184 4.77 10.08 -15.95
N PHE A 185 6.09 9.89 -15.91
CA PHE A 185 6.99 10.11 -17.05
C PHE A 185 6.71 9.16 -18.23
N LEU A 186 6.29 7.92 -17.96
CA LEU A 186 6.02 6.89 -18.98
C LEU A 186 4.56 6.82 -19.44
N ALA A 187 3.61 7.49 -18.77
CA ALA A 187 2.18 7.33 -19.04
C ALA A 187 1.62 8.38 -19.99
N ASN A 188 1.00 7.93 -21.09
CA ASN A 188 0.11 8.74 -21.93
C ASN A 188 -1.28 8.89 -21.28
N GLY A 189 -1.36 9.48 -20.08
CA GLY A 189 -2.58 10.12 -19.59
C GLY A 189 -3.63 9.28 -18.86
N THR A 190 -3.33 8.07 -18.33
CA THR A 190 -4.23 7.48 -17.32
C THR A 190 -3.49 6.58 -16.33
N ILE A 191 -3.38 7.07 -15.10
CA ILE A 191 -2.90 6.31 -13.95
C ILE A 191 -4.14 5.88 -13.15
N LYS A 192 -4.37 4.56 -13.04
CA LYS A 192 -5.41 4.02 -12.16
C LYS A 192 -4.83 3.90 -10.74
N ASP A 193 -5.14 4.87 -9.87
CA ASP A 193 -4.87 4.78 -8.43
C ASP A 193 -5.90 3.83 -7.81
N LYS A 194 -5.52 2.55 -7.65
CA LYS A 194 -6.34 1.58 -6.92
C LYS A 194 -5.83 1.52 -5.50
N SER A 195 -6.32 2.42 -4.65
CA SER A 195 -6.03 2.45 -3.21
C SER A 195 -7.06 1.64 -2.42
N HIS A 196 -6.63 1.01 -1.33
CA HIS A 196 -7.56 0.46 -0.33
C HIS A 196 -8.35 1.57 0.36
N SER A 197 -9.61 1.30 0.66
CA SER A 197 -10.38 2.04 1.66
C SER A 197 -9.84 1.79 3.07
N ALA A 198 -10.19 2.67 4.02
CA ALA A 198 -9.84 2.50 5.43
C ALA A 198 -10.38 1.18 6.01
N GLN A 199 -11.57 0.77 5.56
CA GLN A 199 -12.18 -0.50 5.92
C GLN A 199 -11.33 -1.67 5.40
N GLU A 200 -11.09 -1.75 4.09
CA GLU A 200 -10.29 -2.82 3.48
C GLU A 200 -8.91 -2.93 4.12
N TYR A 201 -8.24 -1.79 4.33
CA TYR A 201 -6.95 -1.75 5.01
C TYR A 201 -7.00 -2.36 6.42
N ALA A 202 -8.01 -2.01 7.22
CA ALA A 202 -8.19 -2.59 8.55
C ALA A 202 -8.51 -4.10 8.52
N LYS A 203 -9.16 -4.59 7.45
CA LYS A 203 -9.44 -6.02 7.21
C LYS A 203 -8.25 -6.79 6.64
N GLU A 204 -7.21 -6.13 6.13
CA GLU A 204 -6.01 -6.78 5.60
C GLU A 204 -4.84 -6.72 6.57
N ASN A 205 -4.58 -5.54 7.15
CA ASN A 205 -3.50 -5.30 8.09
C ASN A 205 -3.68 -6.12 9.39
N SER A 206 -2.74 -7.01 9.68
CA SER A 206 -2.82 -7.89 10.86
C SER A 206 -2.72 -7.14 12.19
N PHE A 207 -2.01 -6.01 12.25
CA PHE A 207 -2.02 -5.14 13.42
C PHE A 207 -3.40 -4.52 13.64
N CYS A 208 -4.03 -4.00 12.59
CA CYS A 208 -5.37 -3.41 12.69
C CYS A 208 -6.42 -4.44 13.10
N LYS A 209 -6.35 -5.66 12.55
CA LYS A 209 -7.25 -6.77 12.88
C LYS A 209 -7.35 -7.03 14.36
N LYS A 210 -6.23 -6.97 15.11
CA LYS A 210 -6.20 -7.24 16.56
C LYS A 210 -7.25 -6.43 17.34
N CYS A 211 -7.61 -5.24 16.86
CA CYS A 211 -8.71 -4.45 17.43
C CYS A 211 -10.00 -4.53 16.60
N HIS A 212 -9.90 -4.45 15.26
CA HIS A 212 -11.06 -4.32 14.37
C HIS A 212 -11.83 -5.63 14.14
N THR A 213 -11.32 -6.77 14.61
CA THR A 213 -12.07 -8.04 14.65
C THR A 213 -12.78 -8.28 15.97
N GLN A 214 -12.66 -7.37 16.94
CA GLN A 214 -13.32 -7.53 18.24
C GLN A 214 -14.80 -7.18 18.11
N ARG A 215 -15.66 -8.08 18.61
CA ARG A 215 -17.11 -7.85 18.68
C ARG A 215 -17.38 -6.60 19.52
N PRO A 216 -18.09 -5.58 18.99
CA PRO A 216 -18.40 -4.39 19.77
C PRO A 216 -19.26 -4.72 20.99
N PRO A 217 -19.07 -4.05 22.14
CA PRO A 217 -19.90 -4.24 23.33
C PRO A 217 -21.39 -3.98 23.10
N SER A 218 -21.72 -3.16 22.10
CA SER A 218 -23.11 -2.91 21.69
C SER A 218 -23.84 -4.16 21.18
N HIS A 219 -23.11 -5.19 20.74
CA HIS A 219 -23.68 -6.43 20.22
C HIS A 219 -24.05 -7.38 21.37
N GLY A 220 -24.96 -6.96 22.24
CA GLY A 220 -25.59 -7.80 23.27
C GLY A 220 -26.61 -8.80 22.67
N LYS A 221 -27.24 -9.61 23.54
CA LYS A 221 -28.23 -10.64 23.13
C LYS A 221 -29.39 -10.07 22.30
N SER A 222 -29.80 -8.84 22.58
CA SER A 222 -30.95 -8.20 21.91
C SER A 222 -30.56 -7.28 20.74
N PHE A 223 -29.27 -7.20 20.39
CA PHE A 223 -28.82 -6.25 19.35
C PHE A 223 -29.47 -6.53 18.00
N VAL A 224 -29.51 -7.80 17.57
CA VAL A 224 -30.06 -8.22 16.28
C VAL A 224 -31.56 -7.88 16.14
N SER A 225 -32.30 -7.84 17.25
CA SER A 225 -33.72 -7.47 17.22
C SER A 225 -33.96 -5.96 17.20
N GLY A 226 -32.95 -5.15 17.51
CA GLY A 226 -33.06 -3.71 17.69
C GLY A 226 -32.05 -2.88 16.89
N ASP A 227 -31.32 -3.49 15.95
CA ASP A 227 -30.29 -2.83 15.14
C ASP A 227 -30.88 -2.02 13.98
N GLY A 228 -32.12 -2.29 13.56
CA GLY A 228 -32.81 -1.61 12.46
C GLY A 228 -32.76 -0.07 12.53
N PRO A 229 -33.12 0.58 13.66
CA PRO A 229 -32.97 2.02 13.81
C PRO A 229 -31.52 2.51 13.67
N ILE A 230 -30.54 1.74 14.18
CA ILE A 230 -29.11 2.08 14.09
C ILE A 230 -28.63 2.00 12.64
N ALA A 231 -29.02 0.95 11.92
CA ALA A 231 -28.71 0.76 10.51
C ALA A 231 -29.30 1.88 9.63
N LYS A 232 -30.51 2.37 9.94
CA LYS A 232 -31.13 3.52 9.24
C LYS A 232 -30.32 4.80 9.40
N HIS A 233 -29.69 5.01 10.56
CA HIS A 233 -28.86 6.19 10.79
C HIS A 233 -27.48 6.11 10.13
N SER A 234 -26.87 4.92 10.05
CA SER A 234 -25.57 4.76 9.39
C SER A 234 -25.24 3.30 9.07
N THR A 235 -25.51 2.88 7.83
CA THR A 235 -25.07 1.58 7.31
C THR A 235 -23.55 1.46 7.22
N GLU A 236 -22.84 2.58 7.00
CA GLU A 236 -21.38 2.62 6.90
C GLU A 236 -20.69 2.06 8.16
N LYS A 237 -21.23 2.32 9.36
CA LYS A 237 -20.67 1.78 10.60
C LYS A 237 -20.74 0.26 10.65
N CYS A 238 -21.82 -0.33 10.14
CA CYS A 238 -21.97 -1.78 10.04
C CYS A 238 -20.97 -2.37 9.04
N LEU A 239 -20.78 -1.70 7.90
CA LEU A 239 -19.90 -2.14 6.81
C LEU A 239 -18.40 -2.02 7.12
N THR A 240 -18.07 -1.37 8.22
CA THR A 240 -16.70 -1.35 8.75
C THR A 240 -16.24 -2.77 9.08
N CYS A 241 -17.13 -3.61 9.63
CA CYS A 241 -16.82 -4.99 10.01
C CYS A 241 -17.57 -6.04 9.17
N HIS A 242 -18.79 -5.73 8.76
CA HIS A 242 -19.64 -6.60 7.94
C HIS A 242 -19.54 -6.26 6.45
N ASP A 243 -20.00 -7.16 5.59
CA ASP A 243 -20.13 -6.89 4.16
C ASP A 243 -21.59 -6.97 3.73
N TYR A 244 -21.92 -6.28 2.63
CA TYR A 244 -23.23 -6.41 2.00
C TYR A 244 -23.49 -7.84 1.51
N GLN A 245 -22.47 -8.47 0.91
CA GLN A 245 -22.56 -9.79 0.29
C GLN A 245 -21.31 -10.61 0.60
N LYS A 246 -21.42 -11.93 0.45
CA LYS A 246 -20.28 -12.84 0.64
C LYS A 246 -19.38 -12.76 -0.59
N THR A 247 -18.44 -11.83 -0.59
CA THR A 247 -17.51 -11.60 -1.69
C THR A 247 -16.22 -12.42 -1.58
N GLY A 248 -16.02 -13.11 -0.45
CA GLY A 248 -14.77 -13.80 -0.12
C GLY A 248 -13.65 -12.86 0.33
N PHE A 249 -13.85 -11.54 0.27
CA PHE A 249 -12.90 -10.54 0.76
C PHE A 249 -13.05 -10.26 2.27
N ASN A 250 -14.22 -10.53 2.87
CA ASN A 250 -14.38 -10.41 4.32
C ASN A 250 -13.70 -11.57 5.05
N LYS A 251 -12.61 -11.25 5.75
CA LYS A 251 -11.91 -12.18 6.66
C LYS A 251 -12.29 -11.96 8.14
N ILE A 252 -13.15 -10.97 8.44
CA ILE A 252 -13.49 -10.56 9.82
C ILE A 252 -14.78 -11.24 10.29
N THR A 253 -15.86 -11.17 9.51
CA THR A 253 -17.13 -11.84 9.87
C THR A 253 -17.77 -12.50 8.65
N ASN A 254 -18.45 -13.62 8.87
CA ASN A 254 -19.27 -14.30 7.85
C ASN A 254 -20.70 -13.74 7.78
N ILE A 255 -21.03 -12.72 8.57
CA ILE A 255 -22.36 -12.13 8.63
C ILE A 255 -22.45 -11.05 7.56
N THR A 256 -23.39 -11.23 6.63
CA THR A 256 -23.67 -10.29 5.56
C THR A 256 -25.09 -9.77 5.66
N CYS A 257 -25.32 -8.56 5.14
CA CYS A 257 -26.67 -7.98 5.07
C CYS A 257 -27.66 -8.96 4.44
N SER A 258 -27.28 -9.57 3.31
CA SER A 258 -28.11 -10.53 2.58
C SER A 258 -28.34 -11.87 3.29
N GLY A 259 -27.49 -12.23 4.25
CA GLY A 259 -27.62 -13.47 5.03
C GLY A 259 -28.73 -13.39 6.07
N CYS A 260 -28.98 -12.20 6.62
CA CYS A 260 -30.02 -11.94 7.63
C CYS A 260 -31.23 -11.17 7.07
N HIS A 261 -31.02 -10.32 6.06
CA HIS A 261 -32.06 -9.61 5.32
C HIS A 261 -32.09 -10.11 3.87
N PRO A 262 -32.64 -11.32 3.63
CA PRO A 262 -32.76 -11.82 2.28
C PRO A 262 -33.65 -10.87 1.47
N ALA A 263 -33.20 -10.52 0.27
CA ALA A 263 -34.01 -9.76 -0.69
C ALA A 263 -35.16 -10.67 -1.18
N SER A 264 -36.25 -10.73 -0.41
CA SER A 264 -37.37 -11.61 -0.71
C SER A 264 -38.47 -10.84 -1.43
N HIS A 265 -38.73 -11.22 -2.68
CA HIS A 265 -40.04 -11.04 -3.33
C HIS A 265 -41.14 -11.88 -2.67
N ALA A 266 -40.85 -12.58 -1.57
CA ALA A 266 -41.72 -13.57 -0.94
C ALA A 266 -43.00 -12.97 -0.34
N GLU A 267 -42.95 -11.69 0.06
CA GLU A 267 -44.14 -10.99 0.50
C GLU A 267 -44.62 -10.03 -0.60
N LYS A 268 -45.93 -10.06 -0.89
CA LYS A 268 -46.58 -9.19 -1.90
C LYS A 268 -46.29 -7.70 -1.68
N ASN A 269 -45.84 -7.31 -0.49
CA ASN A 269 -45.55 -5.95 -0.05
C ASN A 269 -44.04 -5.63 0.10
N PHE A 270 -43.11 -6.40 -0.52
CA PHE A 270 -41.67 -6.11 -0.43
C PHE A 270 -41.28 -4.66 -0.78
N ARG A 271 -42.08 -3.99 -1.62
CA ARG A 271 -41.91 -2.56 -1.97
C ARG A 271 -42.16 -1.63 -0.79
N ALA A 272 -43.10 -1.98 0.10
CA ALA A 272 -43.46 -1.18 1.27
C ALA A 272 -42.40 -1.28 2.39
N THR A 273 -41.65 -2.38 2.42
CA THR A 273 -40.58 -2.62 3.40
C THR A 273 -39.18 -2.37 2.83
N HIS A 274 -39.08 -1.89 1.59
CA HIS A 274 -37.81 -1.65 0.92
C HIS A 274 -37.11 -0.38 1.48
N PRO A 275 -35.79 -0.41 1.75
CA PRO A 275 -35.07 0.74 2.32
C PRO A 275 -35.05 2.00 1.45
N ILE A 276 -35.29 1.86 0.15
CA ILE A 276 -35.49 2.96 -0.81
C ILE A 276 -36.85 2.80 -1.48
N ALA A 277 -37.57 3.89 -1.71
CA ALA A 277 -38.87 3.83 -2.37
C ALA A 277 -38.71 3.31 -3.81
N LEU A 278 -39.44 2.24 -4.16
CA LEU A 278 -39.43 1.65 -5.49
C LEU A 278 -40.77 1.91 -6.19
N PRO A 279 -40.82 2.73 -7.26
CA PRO A 279 -42.00 2.86 -8.11
C PRO A 279 -42.57 1.52 -8.59
N ALA A 280 -43.89 1.48 -8.77
CA ALA A 280 -44.57 0.32 -9.32
C ALA A 280 -44.03 0.00 -10.72
N GLY A 281 -43.66 -1.27 -10.95
CA GLY A 281 -43.11 -1.71 -12.23
C GLY A 281 -41.64 -1.35 -12.50
N GLN A 282 -40.91 -0.76 -11.54
CA GLN A 282 -39.48 -0.47 -11.72
C GLN A 282 -38.67 -1.73 -12.01
N LYS A 283 -38.01 -1.77 -13.17
CA LYS A 283 -37.06 -2.83 -13.53
C LYS A 283 -35.70 -2.60 -12.83
N PRO A 284 -34.93 -3.67 -12.55
CA PRO A 284 -33.58 -3.53 -12.00
C PRO A 284 -32.68 -2.65 -12.89
N VAL A 285 -32.08 -1.62 -12.29
CA VAL A 285 -31.11 -0.71 -12.91
C VAL A 285 -29.74 -0.89 -12.27
N GLU A 286 -28.69 -0.29 -12.82
CA GLU A 286 -27.31 -0.55 -12.35
C GLU A 286 -27.12 -0.23 -10.86
N MET A 287 -27.79 0.81 -10.35
CA MET A 287 -27.79 1.14 -8.92
C MET A 287 -28.43 0.05 -8.04
N CYS A 288 -29.36 -0.76 -8.54
CA CYS A 288 -29.95 -1.88 -7.79
C CYS A 288 -28.90 -2.94 -7.47
N TYR A 289 -27.88 -3.09 -8.32
CA TYR A 289 -26.83 -4.11 -8.14
C TYR A 289 -25.78 -3.73 -7.11
N THR A 290 -25.85 -2.51 -6.56
CA THR A 290 -25.05 -2.13 -5.39
C THR A 290 -25.49 -2.86 -4.12
N CYS A 291 -26.78 -3.25 -4.06
CA CYS A 291 -27.37 -3.99 -2.94
C CYS A 291 -27.74 -5.43 -3.31
N HIS A 292 -28.18 -5.67 -4.56
CA HIS A 292 -28.69 -6.95 -5.03
C HIS A 292 -27.71 -7.65 -5.98
N TYR A 293 -27.64 -8.98 -5.92
CA TYR A 293 -26.71 -9.75 -6.76
C TYR A 293 -27.21 -9.84 -8.20
N LYS A 294 -26.53 -9.15 -9.13
CA LYS A 294 -26.90 -9.00 -10.54
C LYS A 294 -27.30 -10.32 -11.23
N PRO A 295 -26.51 -11.41 -11.17
CA PRO A 295 -26.84 -12.66 -11.87
C PRO A 295 -28.16 -13.30 -11.41
N LYS A 296 -28.54 -13.13 -10.13
CA LYS A 296 -29.79 -13.69 -9.57
C LYS A 296 -31.02 -12.85 -9.93
N CYS A 297 -30.84 -11.59 -10.30
CA CYS A 297 -31.93 -10.74 -10.78
C CYS A 297 -32.13 -10.91 -12.28
N THR A 298 -31.04 -10.97 -13.06
CA THR A 298 -31.07 -11.14 -14.52
C THR A 298 -31.53 -12.52 -14.96
N SER A 299 -31.55 -13.52 -14.07
CA SER A 299 -32.12 -14.84 -14.35
C SER A 299 -33.64 -14.79 -14.59
N CYS A 300 -34.34 -13.84 -13.95
CA CYS A 300 -35.80 -13.69 -14.03
C CYS A 300 -36.22 -12.38 -14.72
N HIS A 301 -35.39 -11.34 -14.68
CA HIS A 301 -35.62 -10.05 -15.35
C HIS A 301 -34.61 -9.86 -16.48
N LYS A 302 -34.76 -10.63 -17.55
CA LYS A 302 -34.01 -10.42 -18.80
C LYS A 302 -34.47 -9.10 -19.44
N GLN A 303 -33.52 -8.37 -20.04
CA GLN A 303 -33.81 -7.12 -20.77
C GLN A 303 -34.71 -7.39 -21.96
#